data_AF-C7N917-F1
#
_entry.id   AF-C7N917-F1
#
_cell.length_a   1.000
_cell.length_b   1.000
_cell.length_c   1.000
_cell.angle_alpha   90.00
_cell.angle_beta   90.00
_cell.angle_gamma   90.00
#
_symmetry.space_group_name_H-M   'P 1'
#
loop_
_entity.id
_entity.type
_entity.pdbx_description
1 polymer ?
#
loop_
_entity_poly.entity_id
_entity_poly.type
_entity_poly.pdbx_seq_one_letter_code
_entity_poly.pdbx_strand_id
1 'polypeptide(L)'
;MKKLMLVVLMLLIGVIGCSKSSEKKLSGEKIDDKQTISNISENNVQNQESNENYETSLKKRIEDIQKEVQPGLDSGVTADMNNAVSKQEELLEAEMKKVYGLLEAKLSDSEKAKLKKEQEDWKKEVEKNVDEATKEVEGGTISGVMGGNAWVTKTEERALELAKRYDQLNNK
;
A
#
# COMPACT_ATOMS: atom_id res chain seq x y z
N MET A 1 6.51 9.47 39.09
CA MET A 1 6.37 8.21 39.84
C MET A 1 6.56 7.05 38.88
N LYS A 2 7.45 6.12 39.24
CA LYS A 2 8.13 5.17 38.34
C LYS A 2 7.22 4.00 37.94
N LYS A 3 7.26 3.59 36.66
CA LYS A 3 6.59 2.40 36.13
C LYS A 3 7.25 1.14 36.72
N LEU A 4 6.45 0.25 37.31
CA LEU A 4 6.92 -1.01 37.89
C LEU A 4 7.00 -2.08 36.79
N MET A 5 8.22 -2.47 36.42
CA MET A 5 8.50 -3.65 35.62
C MET A 5 8.50 -4.88 36.55
N LEU A 6 7.64 -5.86 36.28
CA LEU A 6 7.71 -7.18 36.92
C LEU A 6 8.29 -8.19 35.92
N VAL A 7 9.60 -8.41 36.05
CA VAL A 7 10.33 -9.52 35.46
C VAL A 7 10.13 -10.72 36.39
N VAL A 8 9.46 -11.77 35.92
CA VAL A 8 9.44 -13.07 36.62
C VAL A 8 10.45 -13.99 35.93
N LEU A 9 11.44 -14.34 36.73
CA LEU A 9 12.68 -15.04 36.41
C LEU A 9 12.57 -16.49 36.91
N MET A 10 12.89 -17.44 36.02
CA MET A 10 13.42 -18.80 36.29
C MET A 10 12.45 -19.83 36.96
N LEU A 11 12.51 -21.15 36.73
CA LEU A 11 13.67 -22.05 36.66
C LEU A 11 13.32 -23.43 36.04
N LEU A 12 14.38 -24.08 35.54
CA LEU A 12 14.56 -25.31 34.76
C LEU A 12 14.27 -26.64 35.46
N ILE A 13 13.87 -27.69 34.70
CA ILE A 13 14.35 -29.10 34.71
C ILE A 13 13.96 -29.69 33.31
N GLY A 14 14.76 -30.33 32.45
CA GLY A 14 16.04 -31.02 32.57
C GLY A 14 15.86 -32.54 32.35
N VAL A 15 15.85 -33.03 31.10
CA VAL A 15 16.23 -34.43 30.83
C VAL A 15 17.21 -34.51 29.66
N ILE A 16 18.36 -35.07 30.00
CA ILE A 16 19.52 -35.36 29.17
C ILE A 16 19.23 -36.68 28.44
N GLY A 17 19.15 -36.63 27.11
CA GLY A 17 19.21 -37.81 26.24
C GLY A 17 20.55 -37.82 25.50
N CYS A 18 21.55 -38.47 26.09
CA CYS A 18 22.88 -38.61 25.51
C CYS A 18 22.95 -39.92 24.70
N SER A 19 23.18 -39.86 23.40
CA SER A 19 23.65 -40.99 22.58
C SER A 19 24.87 -40.54 21.77
N LYS A 20 26.02 -41.09 22.15
CA LYS A 20 27.30 -41.24 21.41
C LYS A 20 27.08 -41.47 19.89
N SER A 21 27.99 -41.20 18.96
CA SER A 21 29.39 -40.72 18.96
C SER A 21 29.86 -40.84 17.51
N SER A 22 30.45 -39.80 16.93
CA SER A 22 31.70 -39.89 16.15
C SER A 22 32.08 -38.53 15.56
N GLU A 23 33.22 -37.98 16.01
CA GLU A 23 33.88 -36.82 15.43
C GLU A 23 34.57 -37.17 14.10
N LYS A 24 34.54 -36.25 13.12
CA LYS A 24 35.72 -35.96 12.30
C LYS A 24 35.68 -34.53 11.73
N LYS A 25 36.89 -33.97 11.69
CA LYS A 25 37.33 -32.59 11.48
C LYS A 25 37.36 -32.10 10.01
N LEU A 26 37.16 -30.78 9.89
CA LEU A 26 37.93 -29.76 9.12
C LEU A 26 37.71 -29.53 7.61
N SER A 27 37.73 -28.22 7.29
CA SER A 27 37.95 -27.55 6.00
C SER A 27 36.69 -27.49 5.12
N GLY A 28 36.14 -26.33 4.73
CA GLY A 28 36.72 -25.02 4.48
C GLY A 28 36.60 -24.77 2.98
N GLU A 29 35.57 -24.04 2.54
CA GLU A 29 35.57 -23.34 1.24
C GLU A 29 34.51 -22.21 1.25
N LYS A 30 34.94 -21.01 0.83
CA LYS A 30 34.09 -19.87 0.49
C LYS A 30 33.50 -20.12 -0.89
N ILE A 31 32.23 -19.79 -1.09
CA ILE A 31 31.69 -19.47 -2.43
C ILE A 31 30.93 -18.15 -2.30
N ASP A 32 31.54 -17.11 -2.87
CA ASP A 32 30.86 -15.92 -3.40
C ASP A 32 29.96 -16.38 -4.56
N ASP A 33 28.70 -15.95 -4.60
CA ASP A 33 28.03 -15.73 -5.89
C ASP A 33 26.93 -14.68 -5.79
N LYS A 34 27.14 -13.61 -6.55
CA LYS A 34 26.20 -12.56 -6.89
C LYS A 34 25.33 -13.07 -8.05
N GLN A 35 24.05 -13.34 -7.79
CA GLN A 35 22.97 -13.35 -8.79
C GLN A 35 21.67 -12.93 -8.09
N THR A 36 21.28 -11.66 -8.21
CA THR A 36 20.28 -11.20 -9.20
C THR A 36 18.94 -11.95 -9.07
N ILE A 37 18.06 -11.49 -8.17
CA ILE A 37 16.62 -11.71 -8.30
C ILE A 37 16.03 -10.48 -9.02
N SER A 38 16.34 -10.38 -10.31
CA SER A 38 15.39 -9.84 -11.28
C SER A 38 14.64 -11.05 -11.81
N ASN A 39 13.33 -11.12 -11.59
CA ASN A 39 12.32 -11.86 -12.36
C ASN A 39 11.06 -12.02 -11.50
N ILE A 40 10.36 -10.91 -11.24
CA ILE A 40 8.90 -10.98 -11.18
C ILE A 40 8.43 -10.59 -12.56
N SER A 41 8.14 -11.65 -13.30
CA SER A 41 7.59 -11.76 -14.64
C SER A 41 6.67 -10.61 -15.05
N GLU A 42 7.14 -9.88 -16.06
CA GLU A 42 6.44 -8.99 -16.98
C GLU A 42 5.35 -9.71 -17.81
N ASN A 43 4.37 -10.34 -17.17
CA ASN A 43 3.27 -10.99 -17.88
C ASN A 43 1.91 -10.57 -17.31
N ASN A 44 1.58 -9.29 -17.48
CA ASN A 44 0.22 -8.87 -17.86
C ASN A 44 0.22 -7.47 -18.52
N VAL A 45 1.17 -7.24 -19.43
CA VAL A 45 1.17 -6.06 -20.32
C VAL A 45 0.92 -6.56 -21.73
N GLN A 46 -0.30 -7.00 -22.00
CA GLN A 46 -0.88 -6.99 -23.35
C GLN A 46 -2.40 -7.13 -23.19
N ASN A 47 -3.12 -6.01 -23.26
CA ASN A 47 -4.11 -5.77 -24.33
C ASN A 47 -4.94 -4.53 -23.97
N GLN A 48 -4.53 -3.37 -24.47
CA GLN A 48 -5.35 -2.60 -25.41
C GLN A 48 -4.50 -1.45 -25.94
N GLU A 49 -4.13 -1.59 -27.20
CA GLU A 49 -3.71 -0.51 -28.08
C GLU A 49 -4.94 0.39 -28.32
N SER A 50 -5.33 1.16 -27.30
CA SER A 50 -6.03 2.41 -27.51
C SER A 50 -4.99 3.50 -27.40
N ASN A 51 -4.99 4.43 -28.36
CA ASN A 51 -4.25 5.69 -28.33
C ASN A 51 -4.76 6.64 -27.20
N GLU A 52 -5.24 6.06 -26.08
CA GLU A 52 -5.74 6.75 -24.90
C GLU A 52 -4.58 6.95 -23.93
N ASN A 53 -4.50 8.16 -23.38
CA ASN A 53 -3.55 8.49 -22.34
C ASN A 53 -3.87 7.74 -21.02
N TYR A 54 -2.88 7.63 -20.13
CA TYR A 54 -3.00 6.83 -18.92
C TYR A 54 -4.14 7.33 -18.03
N GLU A 55 -4.37 8.64 -17.93
CA GLU A 55 -5.46 9.25 -17.16
C GLU A 55 -6.84 8.71 -17.60
N THR A 56 -7.09 8.63 -18.93
CA THR A 56 -8.35 8.09 -19.46
C THR A 56 -8.53 6.62 -19.09
N SER A 57 -7.47 5.82 -19.20
CA SER A 57 -7.51 4.40 -18.82
C SER A 57 -7.74 4.22 -17.30
N LEU A 58 -7.15 5.10 -16.49
CA LEU A 58 -7.28 5.07 -15.03
C LEU A 58 -8.70 5.42 -14.59
N LYS A 59 -9.35 6.41 -15.24
CA LYS A 59 -10.76 6.73 -14.98
C LYS A 59 -11.67 5.52 -15.16
N LYS A 60 -11.48 4.75 -16.25
CA LYS A 60 -12.25 3.52 -16.48
C LYS A 60 -12.04 2.50 -15.35
N ARG A 61 -10.80 2.30 -14.90
CA ARG A 61 -10.51 1.39 -13.77
C ARG A 61 -11.11 1.88 -12.45
N ILE A 62 -11.09 3.19 -12.19
CA ILE A 62 -11.75 3.80 -11.03
C ILE A 62 -13.26 3.57 -11.09
N GLU A 63 -13.90 3.78 -12.24
CA GLU A 63 -15.33 3.50 -12.43
C GLU A 63 -15.67 2.03 -12.17
N ASP A 64 -14.81 1.11 -12.60
CA ASP A 64 -15.01 -0.33 -12.36
C ASP A 64 -14.84 -0.70 -10.89
N ILE A 65 -13.86 -0.11 -10.19
CA ILE A 65 -13.69 -0.22 -8.73
C ILE A 65 -14.96 0.30 -8.02
N GLN A 66 -15.46 1.46 -8.41
CA GLN A 66 -16.67 2.06 -7.83
C GLN A 66 -17.89 1.13 -8.01
N LYS A 67 -18.10 0.58 -9.20
CA LYS A 67 -19.17 -0.40 -9.47
C LYS A 67 -19.01 -1.67 -8.62
N GLU A 68 -17.78 -2.14 -8.42
CA GLU A 68 -17.49 -3.37 -7.68
C GLU A 68 -17.87 -3.25 -6.19
N VAL A 69 -17.63 -2.09 -5.58
CA VAL A 69 -17.90 -1.87 -4.14
C VAL A 69 -19.32 -1.36 -3.85
N GLN A 70 -20.01 -0.80 -4.87
CA GLN A 70 -21.33 -0.20 -4.74
C GLN A 70 -22.36 -1.06 -3.99
N PRO A 71 -22.49 -2.38 -4.23
CA PRO A 71 -23.46 -3.20 -3.51
C PRO A 71 -23.28 -3.21 -1.98
N GLY A 72 -22.03 -3.14 -1.50
CA GLY A 72 -21.74 -3.07 -0.06
C GLY A 72 -22.05 -1.69 0.52
N LEU A 73 -21.84 -0.63 -0.26
CA LEU A 73 -22.21 0.74 0.11
C LEU A 73 -23.74 0.92 0.21
N ASP A 74 -24.49 0.29 -0.69
CA ASP A 74 -25.97 0.38 -0.75
C ASP A 74 -26.68 -0.59 0.21
N SER A 75 -25.95 -1.40 0.96
CA SER A 75 -26.49 -2.44 1.85
C SER A 75 -27.34 -1.88 3.01
N GLY A 76 -27.09 -0.64 3.43
CA GLY A 76 -27.64 -0.07 4.66
C GLY A 76 -27.06 -0.68 5.95
N VAL A 77 -26.10 -1.60 5.85
CA VAL A 77 -25.43 -2.25 6.98
C VAL A 77 -24.05 -1.63 7.14
N THR A 78 -23.80 -0.97 8.28
CA THR A 78 -22.53 -0.25 8.51
C THR A 78 -21.29 -1.14 8.35
N ALA A 79 -21.38 -2.42 8.74
CA ALA A 79 -20.26 -3.36 8.56
C ALA A 79 -19.95 -3.62 7.08
N ASP A 80 -20.97 -3.79 6.25
CA ASP A 80 -20.82 -4.03 4.81
C ASP A 80 -20.30 -2.76 4.11
N MET A 81 -20.81 -1.59 4.50
CA MET A 81 -20.31 -0.31 4.01
C MET A 81 -18.83 -0.13 4.35
N ASN A 82 -18.43 -0.45 5.59
CA ASN A 82 -17.04 -0.33 6.02
C ASN A 82 -16.13 -1.28 5.21
N ASN A 83 -16.57 -2.53 4.99
CA ASN A 83 -15.84 -3.48 4.15
C ASN A 83 -15.72 -3.00 2.70
N ALA A 84 -16.78 -2.42 2.15
CA ALA A 84 -16.80 -1.87 0.80
C ALA A 84 -15.83 -0.68 0.65
N VAL A 85 -15.85 0.26 1.60
CA VAL A 85 -14.92 1.40 1.62
C VAL A 85 -13.48 0.92 1.77
N SER A 86 -13.19 -0.02 2.68
CA SER A 86 -11.82 -0.57 2.83
C SER A 86 -11.33 -1.26 1.57
N LYS A 87 -12.20 -1.99 0.87
CA LYS A 87 -11.86 -2.60 -0.43
C LYS A 87 -11.60 -1.54 -1.50
N GLN A 88 -12.41 -0.49 -1.54
CA GLN A 88 -12.23 0.63 -2.47
C GLN A 88 -10.89 1.33 -2.24
N GLU A 89 -10.55 1.59 -0.98
CA GLU A 89 -9.27 2.16 -0.57
C GLU A 89 -8.10 1.32 -1.05
N GLU A 90 -8.11 0.00 -0.80
CA GLU A 90 -7.04 -0.90 -1.22
C GLU A 90 -6.79 -0.86 -2.74
N LEU A 91 -7.87 -0.93 -3.51
CA LEU A 91 -7.80 -0.93 -4.98
C LEU A 91 -7.34 0.41 -5.54
N LEU A 92 -7.82 1.54 -4.99
CA LEU A 92 -7.39 2.87 -5.41
C LEU A 92 -5.94 3.16 -5.02
N GLU A 93 -5.51 2.72 -3.83
CA GLU A 93 -4.11 2.84 -3.42
C GLU A 93 -3.18 2.05 -4.35
N ALA A 94 -3.60 0.87 -4.81
CA ALA A 94 -2.84 0.09 -5.78
C ALA A 94 -2.68 0.85 -7.11
N GLU A 95 -3.76 1.45 -7.62
CA GLU A 95 -3.73 2.29 -8.82
C GLU A 95 -2.85 3.53 -8.65
N MET A 96 -2.95 4.22 -7.50
CA MET A 96 -2.11 5.38 -7.16
C MET A 96 -0.63 4.99 -7.09
N LYS A 97 -0.28 3.89 -6.42
CA LYS A 97 1.10 3.39 -6.32
C LYS A 97 1.66 3.01 -7.70
N LYS A 98 0.83 2.40 -8.54
CA LYS A 98 1.22 2.05 -9.92
C LYS A 98 1.58 3.28 -10.73
N VAL A 99 0.74 4.31 -10.74
CA VAL A 99 1.02 5.54 -11.50
C VAL A 99 2.16 6.36 -10.88
N TYR A 100 2.31 6.34 -9.56
CA TYR A 100 3.46 6.92 -8.88
C TYR A 100 4.78 6.32 -9.39
N GLY A 101 4.88 4.98 -9.44
CA GLY A 101 6.08 4.29 -9.93
C GLY A 101 6.37 4.58 -11.41
N LEU A 102 5.33 4.65 -12.24
CA LEU A 102 5.46 5.04 -13.65
C LEU A 102 5.98 6.47 -13.83
N LEU A 103 5.48 7.41 -13.01
CA LEU A 103 5.95 8.80 -13.01
C LEU A 103 7.39 8.89 -12.49
N GLU A 104 7.69 8.27 -11.35
CA GLU A 104 9.00 8.28 -10.71
C GLU A 104 10.10 7.77 -11.65
N ALA A 105 9.83 6.72 -12.44
CA ALA A 105 10.78 6.16 -13.40
C ALA A 105 11.21 7.13 -14.51
N LYS A 106 10.44 8.20 -14.76
CA LYS A 106 10.71 9.22 -15.79
C LYS A 106 11.35 10.49 -15.25
N LEU A 107 11.41 10.66 -13.94
CA LEU A 107 11.92 11.86 -13.29
C LEU A 107 13.44 11.79 -13.07
N SER A 108 14.08 12.95 -13.06
CA SER A 108 15.45 13.09 -12.54
C SER A 108 15.49 12.86 -11.02
N ASP A 109 16.66 12.58 -10.45
CA ASP A 109 16.75 12.29 -9.02
C ASP A 109 16.30 13.45 -8.12
N SER A 110 16.50 14.70 -8.54
CA SER A 110 15.99 15.87 -7.83
C SER A 110 14.46 15.96 -7.88
N GLU A 111 13.86 15.64 -9.02
CA GLU A 111 12.40 15.60 -9.19
C GLU A 111 11.78 14.42 -8.44
N LYS A 112 12.44 13.25 -8.36
CA LYS A 112 11.99 12.13 -7.52
C LYS A 112 11.96 12.52 -6.05
N ALA A 113 13.02 13.18 -5.56
CA ALA A 113 13.06 13.67 -4.18
C ALA A 113 11.91 14.66 -3.89
N LYS A 114 11.57 15.52 -4.86
CA LYS A 114 10.42 16.42 -4.76
C LYS A 114 9.09 15.65 -4.75
N LEU A 115 8.91 14.70 -5.67
CA LEU A 115 7.70 13.86 -5.75
C LEU A 115 7.46 13.09 -4.44
N LYS A 116 8.51 12.53 -3.84
CA LYS A 116 8.43 11.87 -2.54
C LYS A 116 7.96 12.82 -1.45
N LYS A 117 8.53 14.02 -1.37
CA LYS A 117 8.10 15.04 -0.40
C LYS A 117 6.64 15.45 -0.61
N GLU A 118 6.22 15.64 -1.87
CA GLU A 118 4.82 15.93 -2.21
C GLU A 118 3.88 14.80 -1.75
N GLN A 119 4.30 13.53 -1.87
CA GLN A 119 3.52 12.38 -1.40
C GLN A 119 3.43 12.31 0.13
N GLU A 120 4.51 12.62 0.84
CA GLU A 120 4.53 12.71 2.31
C GLU A 120 3.65 13.83 2.84
N ASP A 121 3.68 14.99 2.18
CA ASP A 121 2.86 16.15 2.58
C ASP A 121 1.39 15.93 2.22
N TRP A 122 1.09 15.32 1.07
CA TRP A 122 -0.27 14.87 0.72
C TRP A 122 -0.84 13.93 1.78
N LYS A 123 -0.07 12.94 2.26
CA LYS A 123 -0.56 12.00 3.27
C LYS A 123 -1.01 12.69 4.56
N LYS A 124 -0.26 13.69 5.03
CA LYS A 124 -0.63 14.49 6.21
C LYS A 124 -1.90 15.30 5.98
N GLU A 125 -2.11 15.80 4.77
CA GLU A 125 -3.35 16.50 4.39
C GLU A 125 -4.54 15.53 4.41
N VAL A 126 -4.37 14.30 3.91
CA VAL A 126 -5.43 13.29 3.97
C VAL A 126 -5.76 12.92 5.41
N GLU A 127 -4.75 12.70 6.27
CA GLU A 127 -4.95 12.44 7.71
C GLU A 127 -5.80 13.54 8.37
N LYS A 128 -5.51 14.82 8.07
CA LYS A 128 -6.33 15.96 8.55
C LYS A 128 -7.78 15.91 8.03
N ASN A 129 -7.96 15.58 6.75
CA ASN A 129 -9.30 15.48 6.15
C ASN A 129 -10.11 14.33 6.76
N VAL A 130 -9.46 13.21 7.11
CA VAL A 130 -10.10 12.09 7.82
C VAL A 130 -10.52 12.50 9.23
N ASP A 131 -9.65 13.19 9.96
CA ASP A 131 -9.99 13.70 11.31
C ASP A 131 -11.20 14.65 11.25
N GLU A 132 -11.24 15.55 10.26
CA GLU A 132 -12.36 16.46 10.04
C GLU A 132 -13.65 15.72 9.66
N ALA A 133 -13.57 14.72 8.78
CA ALA A 133 -14.72 13.93 8.35
C ALA A 133 -15.33 13.06 9.46
N THR A 134 -14.54 12.71 10.47
CA THR A 134 -14.97 11.81 11.56
C THR A 134 -15.37 12.54 12.83
N LYS A 135 -15.06 13.84 12.95
CA LYS A 135 -15.21 14.64 14.17
C LYS A 135 -16.60 14.58 14.82
N GLU A 136 -17.67 14.66 14.03
CA GLU A 136 -19.06 14.69 14.54
C GLU A 136 -19.61 13.29 14.85
N VAL A 137 -18.91 12.24 14.43
CA VAL A 137 -19.33 10.83 14.56
C VAL A 137 -18.31 9.99 15.32
N GLU A 138 -17.36 10.64 16.00
CA GLU A 138 -16.26 9.99 16.72
C GLU A 138 -16.80 8.95 17.72
N GLY A 139 -16.22 7.75 17.70
CA GLY A 139 -16.64 6.63 18.55
C GLY A 139 -17.92 5.90 18.08
N GLY A 140 -18.64 6.43 17.09
CA GLY A 140 -19.76 5.76 16.44
C GLY A 140 -19.31 4.74 15.39
N THR A 141 -20.14 3.74 15.11
CA THR A 141 -19.84 2.71 14.09
C THR A 141 -19.68 3.29 12.67
N ILE A 142 -20.35 4.42 12.38
CA ILE A 142 -20.26 5.10 11.08
C ILE A 142 -18.95 5.88 10.88
N SER A 143 -18.16 6.10 11.94
CA SER A 143 -16.89 6.82 11.88
C SER A 143 -15.90 6.18 10.88
N GLY A 144 -15.80 4.84 10.88
CA GLY A 144 -14.94 4.12 9.93
C GLY A 144 -15.34 4.34 8.46
N VAL A 145 -16.65 4.37 8.19
CA VAL A 145 -17.18 4.64 6.84
C VAL A 145 -16.86 6.06 6.40
N MET A 146 -17.08 7.07 7.26
CA MET A 146 -16.80 8.47 6.93
C MET A 146 -15.31 8.73 6.73
N GLY A 147 -14.46 8.19 7.61
CA GLY A 147 -13.01 8.32 7.52
C GLY A 147 -12.45 7.63 6.27
N GLY A 148 -12.84 6.38 6.02
CA GLY A 148 -12.40 5.67 4.83
C GLY A 148 -12.86 6.33 3.53
N ASN A 149 -14.08 6.90 3.50
CA ASN A 149 -14.56 7.62 2.30
C ASN A 149 -13.76 8.92 2.04
N ALA A 150 -13.35 9.64 3.09
CA ALA A 150 -12.46 10.78 2.95
C ALA A 150 -11.09 10.36 2.39
N TRP A 151 -10.55 9.22 2.82
CA TRP A 151 -9.31 8.65 2.29
C TRP A 151 -9.44 8.23 0.83
N VAL A 152 -10.50 7.51 0.48
CA VAL A 152 -10.85 7.09 -0.88
C VAL A 152 -10.90 8.28 -1.83
N THR A 153 -11.64 9.33 -1.46
CA THR A 153 -11.80 10.54 -2.28
C THR A 153 -10.45 11.19 -2.59
N LYS A 154 -9.61 11.35 -1.56
CA LYS A 154 -8.28 11.98 -1.72
C LYS A 154 -7.30 11.10 -2.48
N THR A 155 -7.43 9.78 -2.40
CA THR A 155 -6.61 8.81 -3.14
C THR A 155 -6.97 8.83 -4.62
N GLU A 156 -8.26 8.90 -4.96
CA GLU A 156 -8.73 9.03 -6.35
C GLU A 156 -8.20 10.32 -7.00
N GLU A 157 -8.37 11.47 -6.33
CA GLU A 157 -7.85 12.77 -6.78
C GLU A 157 -6.34 12.70 -7.05
N ARG A 158 -5.59 12.09 -6.13
CA ARG A 158 -4.13 11.96 -6.24
C ARG A 158 -3.72 11.03 -7.37
N ALA A 159 -4.39 9.89 -7.55
CA ALA A 159 -4.09 8.96 -8.62
C ALA A 159 -4.29 9.61 -10.00
N LEU A 160 -5.39 10.34 -10.19
CA LEU A 160 -5.67 11.08 -11.44
C LEU A 160 -4.68 12.22 -11.68
N GLU A 161 -4.29 12.93 -10.63
CA GLU A 161 -3.31 14.00 -10.71
C GLU A 161 -1.92 13.49 -11.11
N LEU A 162 -1.47 12.37 -10.54
CA LEU A 162 -0.23 11.69 -10.92
C LEU A 162 -0.29 11.16 -12.36
N ALA A 163 -1.44 10.60 -12.78
CA ALA A 163 -1.66 10.14 -14.16
C ALA A 163 -1.53 11.28 -15.17
N LYS A 164 -2.14 12.42 -14.88
CA LYS A 164 -2.03 13.61 -15.73
C LYS A 164 -0.58 14.07 -15.88
N ARG A 165 0.20 14.07 -14.79
CA ARG A 165 1.65 14.40 -14.85
C ARG A 165 2.43 13.38 -15.69
N TYR A 166 2.12 12.09 -15.54
CA TYR A 166 2.76 11.03 -16.33
C TYR A 166 2.48 11.21 -17.83
N ASP A 167 1.24 11.48 -18.21
CA ASP A 167 0.85 11.71 -19.60
C ASP A 167 1.53 12.95 -20.20
N GLN A 168 1.70 14.02 -19.42
CA GLN A 168 2.44 15.22 -19.84
C GLN A 168 3.92 14.94 -20.13
N LEU A 169 4.53 13.92 -19.52
CA LEU A 169 5.90 13.52 -19.81
C LEU A 169 6.01 12.58 -21.03
N ASN A 170 4.92 11.89 -21.39
CA ASN A 170 4.88 10.98 -22.54
C ASN A 170 4.43 11.64 -23.84
N ASN A 171 3.70 12.75 -23.75
CA ASN A 171 3.25 13.53 -24.89
C ASN A 171 4.28 14.59 -25.34
N LYS A 172 5.54 14.46 -24.91
CA LYS A 172 6.68 15.32 -25.29
C LYS A 172 7.59 14.57 -26.26
#